data_AF-A0AAE3M150-F1
#
_entry.id   AF-A0AAE3M150-F1
#
_cell.length_a   1.000
_cell.length_b   1.000
_cell.length_c   1.000
_cell.angle_alpha   90.00
_cell.angle_beta   90.00
_cell.angle_gamma   90.00
#
_symmetry.space_group_name_H-M   'P 1'
#
loop_
_entity.id
_entity.type
_entity.pdbx_description
1 polymer ?
#
loop_
_entity_poly.entity_id
_entity_poly.type
_entity_poly.pdbx_seq_one_letter_code
_entity_poly.pdbx_strand_id
1 'polypeptide(L)'
;MIASLRFYTLALLILFFMGACERNIDSDSESGGSSSSNDDDSDYSEYYEIETDYQWDASDVTTIVFNDNTAEITGDGATFEDGILTVSSQGNYLFQGTLTDGEILVSADNESVVKLILDNVSVTCSDNPGIYIQKSLRTIVILNDNTTNSISDGNTFTDEDANAALFSKSDLRLSGNGTLNISANYKDGITSKDGLVINSGNYNITANDDGIRGKDYLIINDGTFVIDSDGDAVKSDNENSACGYINIVYADFTIDTYSDGLYAYNKITITDGTFNITCNGSTSSAKGIKAGTLVYIQNGEFTINSVDDAVHSDLDIMINDGKLTLSTNDDGIHAENELEINNGTIEILTSYEGLEARTITINGGHIDLTASDDGINAAGGNSNYLYINGGTVFVYAYGDGLDMNGSGEMTAGTVLVHGPTNSGNGALDYDGSFKVNGGLLIAAGSSGMAEAPSTSSSQYAALINFTSSYSANTLFHLEDNSGNTIATFKPAHQYQSVAISSPDLSSGKTYSIYTGGSSTGTESGGLYTNGEYTPGTEYQSFTISSTITSIGSQSGGGPGGRRSVSSEEL
;
A
#
# COMPACT_ATOMS: atom_id res chain seq x y z
N MET A 1 -4.91 -15.33 -77.15
CA MET A 1 -5.05 -16.78 -76.87
C MET A 1 -3.96 -17.12 -75.86
N ILE A 2 -4.38 -17.31 -74.60
CA ILE A 2 -3.76 -17.99 -73.45
C ILE A 2 -2.24 -18.25 -73.50
N ALA A 3 -1.48 -17.72 -72.54
CA ALA A 3 -0.59 -18.50 -71.66
C ALA A 3 0.02 -17.64 -70.53
N SER A 4 -0.36 -17.99 -69.29
CA SER A 4 0.30 -17.60 -68.04
C SER A 4 1.72 -18.17 -67.95
N LEU A 5 2.63 -17.46 -67.28
CA LEU A 5 3.66 -18.11 -66.47
C LEU A 5 4.05 -17.23 -65.27
N ARG A 6 4.11 -17.90 -64.13
CA ARG A 6 4.12 -17.39 -62.74
C ARG A 6 5.51 -16.89 -62.34
N PHE A 7 5.57 -15.79 -61.59
CA PHE A 7 6.69 -15.54 -60.67
C PHE A 7 6.23 -15.91 -59.26
N TYR A 8 6.98 -16.81 -58.63
CA TYR A 8 6.87 -17.15 -57.22
C TYR A 8 7.52 -16.02 -56.41
N THR A 9 6.73 -15.25 -55.67
CA THR A 9 7.23 -14.49 -54.52
C THR A 9 6.94 -15.30 -53.27
N LEU A 10 8.02 -15.82 -52.70
CA LEU A 10 8.08 -16.46 -51.40
C LEU A 10 7.75 -15.38 -50.35
N ALA A 11 6.51 -15.34 -49.87
CA ALA A 11 6.15 -14.53 -48.71
C ALA A 11 6.62 -15.28 -47.47
N LEU A 12 7.71 -14.77 -46.88
CA LEU A 12 8.25 -15.20 -45.61
C LEU A 12 7.22 -14.86 -44.53
N LEU A 13 6.60 -15.90 -43.95
CA LEU A 13 5.73 -15.81 -42.78
C LEU A 13 6.61 -15.43 -41.59
N ILE A 14 6.70 -14.13 -41.29
CA ILE A 14 7.24 -13.65 -40.01
C ILE A 14 6.06 -13.62 -39.05
N LEU A 15 5.96 -14.66 -38.22
CA LEU A 15 5.19 -14.63 -36.98
C LEU A 15 5.82 -13.54 -36.10
N PHE A 16 5.20 -12.38 -36.01
CA PHE A 16 5.44 -11.45 -34.91
C PHE A 16 4.49 -11.82 -33.76
N PHE A 17 4.98 -12.62 -32.83
CA PHE A 17 4.55 -12.49 -31.43
C PHE A 17 5.39 -11.34 -30.87
N MET A 18 4.88 -10.11 -30.92
CA MET A 18 5.43 -9.02 -30.11
C MET A 18 4.73 -9.08 -28.76
N GLY A 19 5.48 -9.43 -27.72
CA GLY A 19 5.05 -9.19 -26.35
C GLY A 19 4.84 -7.70 -26.15
N ALA A 20 3.73 -7.32 -25.52
CA ALA A 20 3.32 -5.93 -25.31
C ALA A 20 4.40 -5.08 -24.59
N CYS A 21 5.34 -5.73 -23.89
CA CYS A 21 6.43 -5.09 -23.17
C CYS A 21 7.58 -4.55 -24.09
N GLU A 22 7.62 -4.84 -25.41
CA GLU A 22 8.61 -4.27 -26.37
C GLU A 22 7.96 -3.62 -27.60
N ARG A 23 7.31 -2.45 -27.45
CA ARG A 23 7.20 -1.52 -28.59
C ARG A 23 8.44 -0.64 -28.64
N ASN A 24 9.39 -1.01 -29.49
CA ASN A 24 10.57 -0.20 -29.83
C ASN A 24 10.14 1.19 -30.34
N ILE A 25 10.49 2.23 -29.59
CA ILE A 25 10.46 3.63 -30.02
C ILE A 25 11.67 3.84 -30.94
N ASP A 26 11.44 3.85 -32.24
CA ASP A 26 12.44 4.24 -33.22
C ASP A 26 12.61 5.77 -33.15
N SER A 27 13.68 6.24 -32.49
CA SER A 27 14.06 7.64 -32.46
C SER A 27 15.32 7.86 -33.29
N ASP A 28 15.12 8.11 -34.58
CA ASP A 28 16.17 8.68 -35.44
C ASP A 28 16.43 10.13 -35.02
N SER A 29 17.53 10.41 -34.30
CA SER A 29 18.36 11.61 -34.50
C SER A 29 19.69 11.58 -33.74
N GLU A 30 20.69 12.21 -34.36
CA GLU A 30 22.13 12.09 -34.13
C GLU A 30 22.68 12.63 -32.80
N SER A 31 23.88 12.12 -32.49
CA SER A 31 24.78 12.33 -31.35
C SER A 31 24.98 13.74 -30.76
N GLY A 32 25.11 13.80 -29.42
CA GLY A 32 25.92 14.83 -28.74
C GLY A 32 25.76 14.99 -27.21
N GLY A 33 26.51 14.22 -26.41
CA GLY A 33 27.20 14.63 -25.16
C GLY A 33 26.48 15.21 -23.91
N SER A 34 26.69 14.51 -22.78
CA SER A 34 26.88 15.00 -21.37
C SER A 34 25.68 15.37 -20.47
N SER A 35 25.43 14.49 -19.48
CA SER A 35 25.04 14.70 -18.06
C SER A 35 24.05 15.81 -17.65
N SER A 36 22.86 15.39 -17.19
CA SER A 36 22.22 15.87 -15.95
C SER A 36 21.03 14.97 -15.62
N SER A 37 21.03 14.38 -14.43
CA SER A 37 19.89 13.73 -13.79
C SER A 37 18.86 14.78 -13.40
N ASN A 38 17.68 14.71 -14.00
CA ASN A 38 16.46 15.31 -13.49
C ASN A 38 15.36 14.25 -13.65
N ASP A 39 14.60 14.07 -12.59
CA ASP A 39 13.39 13.28 -12.50
C ASP A 39 12.43 13.63 -13.65
N ASP A 40 12.03 12.61 -14.41
CA ASP A 40 10.83 12.64 -15.25
C ASP A 40 9.87 11.59 -14.68
N ASP A 41 9.22 11.96 -13.57
CA ASP A 41 7.96 11.36 -13.11
C ASP A 41 6.79 12.08 -13.78
N SER A 42 6.78 12.04 -15.11
CA SER A 42 5.61 12.45 -15.88
C SER A 42 5.51 11.63 -17.14
N ASP A 43 4.31 11.11 -17.36
CA ASP A 43 3.78 10.66 -18.65
C ASP A 43 3.88 9.16 -18.98
N TYR A 44 3.24 8.33 -18.15
CA TYR A 44 2.81 6.98 -18.54
C TYR A 44 1.30 6.86 -18.80
N SER A 45 0.50 7.92 -18.55
CA SER A 45 -0.96 7.88 -18.69
C SER A 45 -1.44 8.08 -20.14
N GLU A 46 -0.67 8.75 -21.00
CA GLU A 46 -1.16 9.12 -22.34
C GLU A 46 -1.19 7.94 -23.34
N TYR A 47 -0.62 6.78 -23.01
CA TYR A 47 -0.51 5.65 -23.95
C TYR A 47 -1.51 4.50 -23.75
N TYR A 48 -2.20 4.44 -22.61
CA TYR A 48 -3.11 3.33 -22.28
C TYR A 48 -4.59 3.66 -22.45
N GLU A 49 -4.96 4.93 -22.50
CA GLU A 49 -6.34 5.35 -22.75
C GLU A 49 -6.55 5.77 -24.21
N ILE A 50 -7.58 5.20 -24.82
CA ILE A 50 -8.04 5.65 -26.14
C ILE A 50 -9.49 6.05 -25.94
N GLU A 51 -9.78 7.34 -25.81
CA GLU A 51 -11.11 7.86 -25.43
C GLU A 51 -12.25 7.27 -26.28
N THR A 52 -12.00 7.00 -27.56
CA THR A 52 -12.97 6.39 -28.49
C THR A 52 -13.34 4.94 -28.16
N ASP A 53 -12.61 4.27 -27.28
CA ASP A 53 -12.91 2.89 -26.87
C ASP A 53 -14.21 2.79 -26.10
N TYR A 54 -14.48 3.78 -25.25
CA TYR A 54 -15.63 3.77 -24.35
C TYR A 54 -16.90 4.34 -25.00
N GLN A 55 -16.79 4.80 -26.25
CA GLN A 55 -17.90 5.34 -27.03
C GLN A 55 -18.45 4.28 -27.99
N TRP A 56 -19.77 4.12 -28.09
CA TRP A 56 -20.40 3.23 -29.06
C TRP A 56 -21.68 3.85 -29.62
N ASP A 57 -22.08 3.44 -30.82
CA ASP A 57 -23.26 3.98 -31.52
C ASP A 57 -24.39 2.95 -31.50
N ALA A 58 -25.51 3.31 -30.86
CA ALA A 58 -26.69 2.44 -30.79
C ALA A 58 -27.37 2.20 -32.16
N SER A 59 -27.00 2.96 -33.19
CA SER A 59 -27.45 2.73 -34.57
C SER A 59 -26.55 1.78 -35.38
N ASP A 60 -25.34 1.50 -34.88
CA ASP A 60 -24.36 0.58 -35.46
C ASP A 60 -23.98 -0.49 -34.44
N VAL A 61 -24.93 -1.40 -34.18
CA VAL A 61 -24.80 -2.44 -33.16
C VAL A 61 -25.45 -3.73 -33.62
N THR A 62 -24.79 -4.85 -33.37
CA THR A 62 -25.39 -6.18 -33.46
C THR A 62 -26.03 -6.49 -32.10
N THR A 63 -27.34 -6.69 -32.08
CA THR A 63 -28.08 -7.01 -30.85
C THR A 63 -28.22 -8.51 -30.67
N ILE A 64 -27.92 -8.99 -29.46
CA ILE A 64 -28.04 -10.38 -29.03
C ILE A 64 -28.95 -10.43 -27.80
N VAL A 65 -30.07 -11.14 -27.92
CA VAL A 65 -31.01 -11.37 -26.82
C VAL A 65 -31.04 -12.86 -26.48
N PHE A 66 -30.53 -13.21 -25.31
CA PHE A 66 -30.58 -14.58 -24.80
C PHE A 66 -31.92 -14.90 -24.16
N ASN A 67 -32.42 -16.09 -24.47
CA ASN A 67 -33.62 -16.67 -23.89
C ASN A 67 -33.30 -18.14 -23.51
N ASP A 68 -32.75 -18.30 -22.31
CA ASP A 68 -32.19 -19.55 -21.79
C ASP A 68 -31.12 -20.10 -22.75
N ASN A 69 -31.34 -21.25 -23.36
CA ASN A 69 -30.37 -21.91 -24.24
C ASN A 69 -30.49 -21.49 -25.72
N THR A 70 -31.06 -20.31 -25.99
CA THR A 70 -31.23 -19.77 -27.35
C THR A 70 -30.84 -18.30 -27.41
N ALA A 71 -30.45 -17.83 -28.60
CA ALA A 71 -30.11 -16.44 -28.84
C ALA A 71 -30.80 -15.91 -30.10
N GLU A 72 -31.42 -14.73 -29.99
CA GLU A 72 -31.87 -13.96 -31.16
C GLU A 72 -30.79 -12.94 -31.52
N ILE A 73 -30.32 -12.98 -32.77
CA ILE A 73 -29.25 -12.10 -33.27
C ILE A 73 -29.81 -11.20 -34.37
N THR A 74 -29.66 -9.89 -34.21
CA THR A 74 -30.00 -8.87 -35.21
C THR A 74 -28.76 -8.06 -35.54
N GLY A 75 -28.18 -8.28 -36.73
CA GLY A 75 -26.91 -7.69 -37.17
C GLY A 75 -25.97 -8.75 -37.72
N ASP A 76 -24.72 -8.36 -37.97
CA ASP A 76 -23.68 -9.22 -38.53
C ASP A 76 -22.55 -9.48 -37.50
N GLY A 77 -21.65 -10.42 -37.80
CA GLY A 77 -20.43 -10.67 -37.03
C GLY A 77 -20.56 -11.57 -35.79
N ALA A 78 -21.78 -11.96 -35.42
CA ALA A 78 -22.05 -12.91 -34.33
C ALA A 78 -22.87 -14.13 -34.79
N THR A 79 -22.58 -15.30 -34.21
CA THR A 79 -23.32 -16.55 -34.43
C THR A 79 -23.55 -17.27 -33.10
N PHE A 80 -24.64 -18.04 -32.97
CA PHE A 80 -24.91 -18.85 -31.80
C PHE A 80 -25.13 -20.31 -32.20
N GLU A 81 -24.20 -21.18 -31.82
CA GLU A 81 -24.25 -22.62 -32.11
C GLU A 81 -23.79 -23.41 -30.89
N ASP A 82 -24.51 -24.50 -30.57
CA ASP A 82 -24.18 -25.43 -29.48
C ASP A 82 -23.87 -24.77 -28.12
N GLY A 83 -24.61 -23.71 -27.76
CA GLY A 83 -24.45 -22.99 -26.48
C GLY A 83 -23.36 -21.92 -26.48
N ILE A 84 -22.66 -21.72 -27.61
CA ILE A 84 -21.56 -20.75 -27.73
C ILE A 84 -22.00 -19.60 -28.63
N LEU A 85 -22.02 -18.39 -28.09
CA LEU A 85 -22.11 -17.17 -28.90
C LEU A 85 -20.71 -16.75 -29.34
N THR A 86 -20.40 -16.89 -30.63
CA THR A 86 -19.12 -16.45 -31.20
C THR A 86 -19.23 -15.08 -31.84
N VAL A 87 -18.43 -14.12 -31.38
CA VAL A 87 -18.14 -12.84 -32.03
C VAL A 87 -16.86 -12.96 -32.85
N SER A 88 -16.95 -12.73 -34.15
CA SER A 88 -15.90 -13.09 -35.13
C SER A 88 -15.27 -11.90 -35.86
N SER A 89 -15.70 -10.67 -35.57
CA SER A 89 -15.24 -9.46 -36.24
C SER A 89 -15.24 -8.26 -35.29
N GLN A 90 -14.52 -7.19 -35.66
CA GLN A 90 -14.67 -5.88 -35.02
C GLN A 90 -16.13 -5.39 -35.05
N GLY A 91 -16.54 -4.64 -34.03
CA GLY A 91 -17.88 -4.04 -33.96
C GLY A 91 -18.40 -3.86 -32.54
N ASN A 92 -19.64 -3.35 -32.46
CA ASN A 92 -20.40 -3.19 -31.22
C ASN A 92 -21.43 -4.31 -31.10
N TYR A 93 -21.45 -4.98 -29.95
CA TYR A 93 -22.33 -6.10 -29.68
C TYR A 93 -23.11 -5.85 -28.39
N LEU A 94 -24.43 -5.67 -28.48
CA LEU A 94 -25.31 -5.41 -27.33
C LEU A 94 -25.92 -6.73 -26.84
N PHE A 95 -25.70 -7.04 -25.57
CA PHE A 95 -26.12 -8.28 -24.94
C PHE A 95 -27.21 -8.03 -23.91
N GLN A 96 -28.31 -8.78 -24.01
CA GLN A 96 -29.45 -8.72 -23.10
C GLN A 96 -29.99 -10.12 -22.80
N GLY A 97 -30.74 -10.27 -21.70
CA GLY A 97 -31.43 -11.52 -21.37
C GLY A 97 -30.55 -12.53 -20.65
N THR A 98 -30.95 -13.81 -20.62
CA THR A 98 -30.27 -14.84 -19.81
C THR A 98 -29.83 -16.01 -20.68
N LEU A 99 -28.54 -16.34 -20.62
CA LEU A 99 -27.95 -17.59 -21.11
C LEU A 99 -27.68 -18.51 -19.92
N THR A 100 -28.47 -19.57 -19.78
CA THR A 100 -28.45 -20.43 -18.57
C THR A 100 -27.32 -21.44 -18.52
N ASP A 101 -26.76 -21.80 -19.67
CA ASP A 101 -25.58 -22.65 -19.78
C ASP A 101 -24.94 -22.40 -21.16
N GLY A 102 -23.89 -21.59 -21.20
CA GLY A 102 -23.20 -21.24 -22.43
C GLY A 102 -22.15 -20.15 -22.26
N GLU A 103 -21.44 -19.86 -23.34
CA GLU A 103 -20.24 -19.00 -23.36
C GLU A 103 -20.40 -17.87 -24.39
N ILE A 104 -19.89 -16.68 -24.06
CA ILE A 104 -19.61 -15.63 -25.04
C ILE A 104 -18.13 -15.72 -25.44
N LEU A 105 -17.86 -16.15 -26.67
CA LEU A 105 -16.53 -16.30 -27.23
C LEU A 105 -16.20 -15.15 -28.20
N VAL A 106 -15.14 -14.39 -27.93
CA VAL A 106 -14.57 -13.43 -28.89
C VAL A 106 -13.38 -14.10 -29.59
N SER A 107 -13.56 -14.39 -30.88
CA SER A 107 -12.56 -14.98 -31.76
C SER A 107 -12.48 -14.19 -33.07
N ALA A 108 -12.06 -12.93 -32.97
CA ALA A 108 -11.85 -12.01 -34.09
C ALA A 108 -10.41 -12.10 -34.62
N ASP A 109 -10.01 -11.21 -35.54
CA ASP A 109 -8.60 -11.07 -35.92
C ASP A 109 -7.80 -10.23 -34.90
N ASN A 110 -6.47 -10.30 -34.96
CA ASN A 110 -5.56 -9.60 -34.01
C ASN A 110 -5.49 -8.08 -34.23
N GLU A 111 -6.25 -7.55 -35.18
CA GLU A 111 -6.33 -6.11 -35.48
C GLU A 111 -7.70 -5.54 -35.09
N SER A 112 -8.66 -6.40 -34.75
CA SER A 112 -10.04 -6.05 -34.43
C SER A 112 -10.18 -5.52 -33.02
N VAL A 113 -10.82 -4.36 -32.91
CA VAL A 113 -11.36 -3.85 -31.65
C VAL A 113 -12.82 -4.29 -31.52
N VAL A 114 -13.14 -5.01 -30.45
CA VAL A 114 -14.49 -5.55 -30.20
C VAL A 114 -15.07 -4.90 -28.95
N LYS A 115 -16.32 -4.44 -29.03
CA LYS A 115 -17.03 -3.86 -27.88
C LYS A 115 -18.20 -4.75 -27.48
N LEU A 116 -18.20 -5.23 -26.24
CA LEU A 116 -19.26 -6.00 -25.64
C LEU A 116 -20.05 -5.08 -24.70
N ILE A 117 -21.26 -4.70 -25.08
CA ILE A 117 -22.14 -3.83 -24.31
C ILE A 117 -23.09 -4.72 -23.52
N LEU A 118 -22.93 -4.74 -22.19
CA LEU A 118 -23.73 -5.55 -21.29
C LEU A 118 -24.91 -4.74 -20.77
N ASP A 119 -26.14 -5.18 -21.09
CA ASP A 119 -27.38 -4.51 -20.73
C ASP A 119 -28.41 -5.49 -20.16
N ASN A 120 -28.34 -5.68 -18.84
CA ASN A 120 -29.17 -6.65 -18.11
C ASN A 120 -29.00 -8.07 -18.67
N VAL A 121 -27.76 -8.45 -18.96
CA VAL A 121 -27.41 -9.80 -19.40
C VAL A 121 -26.92 -10.65 -18.24
N SER A 122 -27.37 -11.91 -18.20
CA SER A 122 -26.85 -12.93 -17.30
C SER A 122 -26.32 -14.12 -18.09
N VAL A 123 -25.08 -14.51 -17.84
CA VAL A 123 -24.42 -15.65 -18.50
C VAL A 123 -23.91 -16.61 -17.43
N THR A 124 -24.36 -17.85 -17.47
CA THR A 124 -23.81 -18.96 -16.72
C THR A 124 -23.18 -19.93 -17.70
N CYS A 125 -21.94 -20.33 -17.47
CA CYS A 125 -21.28 -21.42 -18.17
C CYS A 125 -20.92 -22.52 -17.16
N SER A 126 -21.12 -23.80 -17.49
CA SER A 126 -20.80 -24.90 -16.57
C SER A 126 -19.42 -25.53 -16.77
N ASP A 127 -18.75 -25.26 -17.89
CA ASP A 127 -17.52 -25.96 -18.30
C ASP A 127 -16.45 -25.09 -19.01
N ASN A 128 -16.62 -23.77 -19.04
CA ASN A 128 -15.71 -22.77 -19.62
C ASN A 128 -15.91 -21.41 -18.92
N PRO A 129 -15.12 -20.36 -19.27
CA PRO A 129 -15.45 -18.99 -18.88
C PRO A 129 -16.84 -18.59 -19.36
N GLY A 130 -17.51 -17.69 -18.63
CA GLY A 130 -18.77 -17.11 -19.12
C GLY A 130 -18.53 -16.13 -20.28
N ILE A 131 -17.41 -15.39 -20.23
CA ILE A 131 -16.90 -14.62 -21.36
C ILE A 131 -15.44 -14.96 -21.60
N TYR A 132 -15.15 -15.50 -22.78
CA TYR A 132 -13.81 -15.85 -23.21
C TYR A 132 -13.39 -15.02 -24.42
N ILE A 133 -12.38 -14.18 -24.24
CA ILE A 133 -11.71 -13.44 -25.32
C ILE A 133 -10.47 -14.24 -25.73
N GLN A 134 -10.69 -15.15 -26.70
CA GLN A 134 -9.62 -15.95 -27.28
C GLN A 134 -8.70 -15.12 -28.15
N LYS A 135 -9.27 -14.16 -28.90
CA LYS A 135 -8.53 -13.41 -29.90
C LYS A 135 -9.19 -12.08 -30.29
N SER A 136 -8.47 -10.99 -30.13
CA SER A 136 -8.74 -9.67 -30.70
C SER A 136 -7.46 -8.82 -30.64
N LEU A 137 -7.46 -7.60 -31.22
CA LEU A 137 -6.45 -6.61 -30.84
C LEU A 137 -6.65 -6.21 -29.37
N ARG A 138 -7.91 -5.94 -29.04
CA ARG A 138 -8.39 -5.57 -27.72
C ARG A 138 -9.90 -5.72 -27.66
N THR A 139 -10.40 -6.15 -26.51
CA THR A 139 -11.85 -6.17 -26.23
C THR A 139 -12.19 -5.16 -25.16
N ILE A 140 -13.31 -4.44 -25.34
CA ILE A 140 -13.85 -3.49 -24.37
C ILE A 140 -15.21 -3.98 -23.89
N VAL A 141 -15.34 -4.22 -22.60
CA VAL A 141 -16.61 -4.52 -21.94
C VAL A 141 -17.20 -3.22 -21.40
N ILE A 142 -18.42 -2.90 -21.80
CA ILE A 142 -19.12 -1.66 -21.42
C ILE A 142 -20.37 -2.04 -20.63
N LEU A 143 -20.44 -1.62 -19.37
CA LEU A 143 -21.59 -1.82 -18.49
C LEU A 143 -22.59 -0.68 -18.70
N ASN A 144 -23.69 -0.94 -19.40
CA ASN A 144 -24.69 0.09 -19.65
C ASN A 144 -25.24 0.66 -18.33
N ASP A 145 -25.53 1.96 -18.33
CA ASP A 145 -26.01 2.67 -17.16
C ASP A 145 -27.28 2.06 -16.58
N ASN A 146 -27.36 1.98 -15.24
CA ASN A 146 -28.51 1.45 -14.50
C ASN A 146 -28.87 -0.01 -14.85
N THR A 147 -27.89 -0.80 -15.30
CA THR A 147 -28.06 -2.22 -15.58
C THR A 147 -27.35 -3.06 -14.53
N THR A 148 -27.84 -4.28 -14.33
CA THR A 148 -27.16 -5.29 -13.52
C THR A 148 -26.93 -6.51 -14.38
N ASN A 149 -25.66 -6.84 -14.58
CA ASN A 149 -25.21 -7.95 -15.39
C ASN A 149 -24.60 -9.02 -14.49
N SER A 150 -24.58 -10.26 -14.94
CA SER A 150 -23.91 -11.34 -14.21
C SER A 150 -23.20 -12.32 -15.12
N ILE A 151 -22.04 -12.78 -14.66
CA ILE A 151 -21.22 -13.79 -15.33
C ILE A 151 -20.86 -14.86 -14.28
N SER A 152 -21.00 -16.12 -14.66
CA SER A 152 -20.52 -17.26 -13.87
C SER A 152 -19.85 -18.27 -14.81
N ASP A 153 -18.76 -18.87 -14.35
CA ASP A 153 -18.00 -19.88 -15.07
C ASP A 153 -18.22 -21.30 -14.51
N GLY A 154 -17.65 -22.27 -15.22
CA GLY A 154 -17.55 -23.64 -14.77
C GLY A 154 -16.47 -23.84 -13.71
N ASN A 155 -16.30 -25.08 -13.26
CA ASN A 155 -15.20 -25.47 -12.35
C ASN A 155 -14.02 -26.14 -13.07
N THR A 156 -14.09 -26.24 -14.40
CA THR A 156 -13.06 -26.79 -15.28
C THR A 156 -13.19 -26.12 -16.63
N PHE A 157 -12.09 -25.82 -17.31
CA PHE A 157 -12.11 -25.23 -18.66
C PHE A 157 -11.46 -26.15 -19.69
N THR A 158 -11.83 -25.98 -20.95
CA THR A 158 -11.23 -26.72 -22.07
C THR A 158 -9.87 -26.17 -22.49
N ASP A 159 -9.67 -24.85 -22.37
CA ASP A 159 -8.40 -24.17 -22.61
C ASP A 159 -7.57 -24.13 -21.33
N GLU A 160 -6.36 -24.69 -21.36
CA GLU A 160 -5.46 -24.75 -20.21
C GLU A 160 -4.88 -23.39 -19.81
N ASP A 161 -4.90 -22.41 -20.72
CA ASP A 161 -4.47 -21.04 -20.41
C ASP A 161 -5.54 -20.24 -19.67
N ALA A 162 -6.83 -20.62 -19.83
CA ALA A 162 -7.94 -19.90 -19.25
C ALA A 162 -8.05 -20.18 -17.75
N ASN A 163 -8.32 -19.14 -16.98
CA ASN A 163 -8.40 -19.24 -15.53
C ASN A 163 -9.35 -18.23 -14.88
N ALA A 164 -10.24 -17.58 -15.64
CA ALA A 164 -11.17 -16.62 -15.08
C ALA A 164 -12.58 -16.72 -15.65
N ALA A 165 -13.57 -16.20 -14.92
CA ALA A 165 -14.95 -16.12 -15.42
C ALA A 165 -15.12 -15.11 -16.56
N LEU A 166 -14.37 -14.00 -16.51
CA LEU A 166 -14.09 -13.13 -17.65
C LEU A 166 -12.60 -13.24 -17.98
N PHE A 167 -12.27 -14.01 -19.01
CA PHE A 167 -10.89 -14.30 -19.37
C PHE A 167 -10.50 -13.73 -20.74
N SER A 168 -9.34 -13.10 -20.85
CA SER A 168 -8.80 -12.55 -22.09
C SER A 168 -7.35 -12.96 -22.34
N LYS A 169 -7.08 -13.47 -23.55
CA LYS A 169 -5.72 -13.69 -24.07
C LYS A 169 -5.09 -12.44 -24.69
N SER A 170 -5.83 -11.34 -24.76
CA SER A 170 -5.42 -10.06 -25.35
C SER A 170 -5.73 -8.93 -24.38
N ASP A 171 -5.32 -7.69 -24.69
CA ASP A 171 -5.69 -6.52 -23.91
C ASP A 171 -7.21 -6.46 -23.65
N LEU A 172 -7.57 -6.11 -22.42
CA LEU A 172 -8.95 -6.01 -21.96
C LEU A 172 -9.19 -4.64 -21.35
N ARG A 173 -10.35 -4.05 -21.67
CA ARG A 173 -10.84 -2.83 -21.02
C ARG A 173 -12.23 -3.02 -20.46
N LEU A 174 -12.50 -2.37 -19.34
CA LEU A 174 -13.81 -2.32 -18.73
C LEU A 174 -14.21 -0.86 -18.46
N SER A 175 -15.50 -0.56 -18.60
CA SER A 175 -16.03 0.79 -18.43
C SER A 175 -17.55 0.78 -18.26
N GLY A 176 -18.13 1.96 -18.04
CA GLY A 176 -19.57 2.18 -17.88
C GLY A 176 -19.96 2.34 -16.40
N ASN A 177 -21.24 2.62 -16.14
CA ASN A 177 -21.75 2.85 -14.78
C ASN A 177 -22.69 1.74 -14.29
N GLY A 178 -22.89 0.69 -15.08
CA GLY A 178 -23.64 -0.49 -14.65
C GLY A 178 -22.94 -1.31 -13.56
N THR A 179 -23.60 -2.37 -13.12
CA THR A 179 -23.05 -3.36 -12.19
C THR A 179 -22.76 -4.67 -12.92
N LEU A 180 -21.63 -5.29 -12.61
CA LEU A 180 -21.28 -6.64 -13.03
C LEU A 180 -21.04 -7.52 -11.79
N ASN A 181 -21.87 -8.55 -11.64
CA ASN A 181 -21.68 -9.58 -10.63
C ASN A 181 -20.93 -10.77 -11.24
N ILE A 182 -19.85 -11.22 -10.61
CA ILE A 182 -18.99 -12.28 -11.13
C ILE A 182 -18.90 -13.38 -10.07
N SER A 183 -19.20 -14.61 -10.48
CA SER A 183 -18.99 -15.81 -9.67
C SER A 183 -17.99 -16.71 -10.38
N ALA A 184 -16.73 -16.68 -9.92
CA ALA A 184 -15.63 -17.47 -10.44
C ALA A 184 -15.43 -18.74 -9.61
N ASN A 185 -16.02 -19.82 -10.09
CA ASN A 185 -16.02 -21.14 -9.48
C ASN A 185 -14.76 -21.95 -9.83
N TYR A 186 -14.03 -21.60 -10.90
CA TYR A 186 -12.76 -22.25 -11.21
C TYR A 186 -11.60 -21.62 -10.43
N LYS A 187 -11.29 -20.36 -10.73
CA LYS A 187 -10.16 -19.61 -10.18
C LYS A 187 -10.49 -18.12 -10.11
N ASP A 188 -10.01 -17.32 -11.07
CA ASP A 188 -10.00 -15.87 -10.96
C ASP A 188 -11.35 -15.24 -11.39
N GLY A 189 -11.68 -14.06 -10.87
CA GLY A 189 -12.83 -13.29 -11.35
C GLY A 189 -12.65 -12.77 -12.77
N ILE A 190 -11.66 -11.89 -12.95
CA ILE A 190 -11.32 -11.22 -14.22
C ILE A 190 -9.83 -11.40 -14.48
N THR A 191 -9.46 -11.94 -15.64
CA THR A 191 -8.05 -12.06 -16.02
C THR A 191 -7.80 -11.59 -17.45
N SER A 192 -6.81 -10.70 -17.60
CA SER A 192 -6.14 -10.41 -18.86
C SER A 192 -4.73 -10.98 -18.83
N LYS A 193 -4.34 -11.74 -19.86
CA LYS A 193 -2.96 -12.23 -20.02
C LYS A 193 -1.98 -11.13 -20.43
N ASP A 194 -2.49 -10.03 -20.97
CA ASP A 194 -1.75 -8.81 -21.31
C ASP A 194 -2.18 -7.68 -20.34
N GLY A 195 -2.46 -6.48 -20.86
CA GLY A 195 -2.91 -5.33 -20.09
C GLY A 195 -4.39 -5.39 -19.71
N LEU A 196 -4.71 -4.85 -18.53
CA LEU A 196 -6.08 -4.62 -18.07
C LEU A 196 -6.28 -3.15 -17.68
N VAL A 197 -7.28 -2.50 -18.28
CA VAL A 197 -7.66 -1.13 -17.90
C VAL A 197 -9.13 -1.09 -17.48
N ILE A 198 -9.41 -0.66 -16.26
CA ILE A 198 -10.76 -0.43 -15.75
C ILE A 198 -10.96 1.08 -15.64
N ASN A 199 -11.76 1.62 -16.54
CA ASN A 199 -12.02 3.06 -16.57
C ASN A 199 -13.10 3.47 -15.56
N SER A 200 -14.11 2.62 -15.35
CA SER A 200 -15.21 2.83 -14.42
C SER A 200 -16.04 1.54 -14.25
N GLY A 201 -17.01 1.55 -13.33
CA GLY A 201 -18.02 0.50 -13.17
C GLY A 201 -18.19 0.05 -11.73
N ASN A 202 -19.19 -0.81 -11.48
CA ASN A 202 -19.40 -1.46 -10.19
C ASN A 202 -19.20 -2.97 -10.34
N TYR A 203 -18.25 -3.55 -9.62
CA TYR A 203 -17.87 -4.95 -9.75
C TYR A 203 -18.05 -5.66 -8.41
N ASN A 204 -18.91 -6.67 -8.38
CA ASN A 204 -19.07 -7.57 -7.24
C ASN A 204 -18.48 -8.93 -7.64
N ILE A 205 -17.38 -9.35 -7.02
CA ILE A 205 -16.59 -10.50 -7.45
C ILE A 205 -16.48 -11.49 -6.30
N THR A 206 -16.85 -12.74 -6.54
CA THR A 206 -16.49 -13.88 -5.69
C THR A 206 -15.59 -14.82 -6.50
N ALA A 207 -14.39 -15.13 -6.01
CA ALA A 207 -13.39 -15.91 -6.73
C ALA A 207 -12.71 -16.97 -5.85
N ASN A 208 -12.51 -18.17 -6.38
CA ASN A 208 -11.78 -19.26 -5.70
C ASN A 208 -10.24 -19.13 -5.81
N ASP A 209 -9.75 -18.09 -6.50
CA ASP A 209 -8.34 -17.71 -6.58
C ASP A 209 -8.29 -16.16 -6.61
N ASP A 210 -7.68 -15.53 -7.61
CA ASP A 210 -7.50 -14.07 -7.60
C ASP A 210 -8.80 -13.30 -8.01
N GLY A 211 -9.09 -12.15 -7.41
CA GLY A 211 -10.26 -11.34 -7.79
C GLY A 211 -10.13 -10.74 -9.19
N ILE A 212 -9.13 -9.87 -9.38
CA ILE A 212 -8.84 -9.17 -10.64
C ILE A 212 -7.34 -9.30 -10.95
N ARG A 213 -7.02 -9.74 -12.17
CA ARG A 213 -5.65 -9.90 -12.64
C ARG A 213 -5.41 -9.25 -14.00
N GLY A 214 -4.61 -8.19 -14.00
CA GLY A 214 -3.98 -7.65 -15.21
C GLY A 214 -2.52 -8.11 -15.24
N LYS A 215 -2.22 -9.19 -15.95
CA LYS A 215 -0.92 -9.86 -15.83
C LYS A 215 0.24 -8.92 -16.14
N ASP A 216 0.19 -8.21 -17.27
CA ASP A 216 1.25 -7.28 -17.65
C ASP A 216 1.12 -5.96 -16.89
N TYR A 217 -0.10 -5.48 -16.68
CA TYR A 217 -0.40 -4.33 -15.83
C TYR A 217 -1.89 -4.26 -15.55
N LEU A 218 -2.23 -3.56 -14.47
CA LEU A 218 -3.59 -3.18 -14.13
C LEU A 218 -3.67 -1.68 -13.90
N ILE A 219 -4.52 -0.99 -14.66
CA ILE A 219 -4.81 0.43 -14.47
C ILE A 219 -6.28 0.58 -14.09
N ILE A 220 -6.55 1.30 -13.00
CA ILE A 220 -7.90 1.59 -12.51
C ILE A 220 -8.03 3.10 -12.39
N ASN A 221 -8.87 3.68 -13.24
CA ASN A 221 -9.10 5.12 -13.24
C ASN A 221 -10.19 5.52 -12.25
N ASP A 222 -11.25 4.71 -12.20
CA ASP A 222 -12.43 4.88 -11.35
C ASP A 222 -13.15 3.52 -11.20
N GLY A 223 -14.00 3.41 -10.20
CA GLY A 223 -14.89 2.26 -9.99
C GLY A 223 -15.10 1.90 -8.52
N THR A 224 -16.15 1.10 -8.29
CA THR A 224 -16.43 0.47 -7.00
C THR A 224 -16.26 -1.03 -7.10
N PHE A 225 -15.52 -1.61 -6.16
CA PHE A 225 -15.14 -3.01 -6.17
C PHE A 225 -15.47 -3.65 -4.83
N VAL A 226 -16.31 -4.69 -4.85
CA VAL A 226 -16.56 -5.58 -3.71
C VAL A 226 -16.01 -6.94 -4.08
N ILE A 227 -14.94 -7.37 -3.42
CA ILE A 227 -14.19 -8.57 -3.78
C ILE A 227 -14.13 -9.51 -2.58
N ASP A 228 -14.55 -10.76 -2.80
CA ASP A 228 -14.40 -11.91 -1.91
C ASP A 228 -13.53 -12.96 -2.65
N SER A 229 -12.29 -13.18 -2.22
CA SER A 229 -11.35 -14.02 -2.95
C SER A 229 -10.49 -14.94 -2.06
N ASP A 230 -10.30 -16.20 -2.48
CA ASP A 230 -9.38 -17.12 -1.79
C ASP A 230 -7.90 -16.83 -2.13
N GLY A 231 -7.63 -16.24 -3.30
CA GLY A 231 -6.32 -15.70 -3.72
C GLY A 231 -6.27 -14.19 -3.56
N ASP A 232 -5.31 -13.54 -4.23
CA ASP A 232 -5.10 -12.09 -4.10
C ASP A 232 -6.30 -11.33 -4.68
N ALA A 233 -6.79 -10.29 -3.99
CA ALA A 233 -7.98 -9.60 -4.49
C ALA A 233 -7.70 -8.84 -5.79
N VAL A 234 -6.53 -8.21 -5.90
CA VAL A 234 -6.13 -7.40 -7.05
C VAL A 234 -4.65 -7.61 -7.37
N LYS A 235 -4.35 -7.98 -8.63
CA LYS A 235 -3.03 -8.53 -9.00
C LYS A 235 -2.46 -8.05 -10.33
N SER A 236 -1.14 -7.84 -10.35
CA SER A 236 -0.33 -7.79 -11.57
C SER A 236 1.02 -8.46 -11.35
N ASP A 237 1.32 -9.54 -12.07
CA ASP A 237 2.39 -10.46 -11.70
C ASP A 237 3.33 -10.88 -12.85
N ASN A 238 3.44 -10.06 -13.90
CA ASN A 238 4.50 -10.24 -14.90
C ASN A 238 5.84 -9.78 -14.33
N GLU A 239 6.82 -10.69 -14.35
CA GLU A 239 8.17 -10.46 -13.80
C GLU A 239 9.07 -9.55 -14.66
N ASN A 240 8.61 -9.11 -15.83
CA ASN A 240 9.33 -8.14 -16.64
C ASN A 240 9.30 -6.76 -15.97
N SER A 241 10.44 -6.08 -15.89
CA SER A 241 10.60 -4.78 -15.23
C SER A 241 9.75 -3.64 -15.80
N ALA A 242 9.26 -3.76 -17.05
CA ALA A 242 8.35 -2.78 -17.66
C ALA A 242 6.85 -3.16 -17.51
N CYS A 243 6.57 -4.31 -16.89
CA CYS A 243 5.25 -4.86 -16.66
C CYS A 243 5.08 -5.12 -15.13
N GLY A 244 4.07 -5.88 -14.69
CA GLY A 244 3.86 -6.26 -13.29
C GLY A 244 3.54 -5.09 -12.35
N TYR A 245 2.76 -4.10 -12.82
CA TYR A 245 2.41 -2.93 -12.03
C TYR A 245 0.90 -2.70 -11.92
N ILE A 246 0.50 -2.08 -10.82
CA ILE A 246 -0.86 -1.61 -10.57
C ILE A 246 -0.82 -0.08 -10.43
N ASN A 247 -1.68 0.60 -11.17
CA ASN A 247 -1.89 2.05 -11.05
C ASN A 247 -3.36 2.34 -10.77
N ILE A 248 -3.65 2.97 -9.64
CA ILE A 248 -4.99 3.34 -9.19
C ILE A 248 -5.05 4.85 -9.09
N VAL A 249 -5.89 5.48 -9.92
CA VAL A 249 -6.12 6.93 -9.87
C VAL A 249 -7.16 7.25 -8.80
N TYR A 250 -8.32 6.60 -8.88
CA TYR A 250 -9.37 6.66 -7.88
C TYR A 250 -10.11 5.32 -7.89
N ALA A 251 -10.44 4.77 -6.73
CA ALA A 251 -11.30 3.59 -6.61
C ALA A 251 -11.84 3.46 -5.19
N ASP A 252 -13.03 2.86 -5.07
CA ASP A 252 -13.60 2.45 -3.79
C ASP A 252 -13.57 0.91 -3.68
N PHE A 253 -12.67 0.38 -2.86
CA PHE A 253 -12.51 -1.05 -2.59
C PHE A 253 -13.12 -1.46 -1.24
N THR A 254 -13.87 -2.57 -1.27
CA THR A 254 -14.21 -3.39 -0.10
C THR A 254 -13.74 -4.81 -0.40
N ILE A 255 -12.66 -5.23 0.25
CA ILE A 255 -11.96 -6.49 0.00
C ILE A 255 -12.04 -7.37 1.25
N ASP A 256 -12.48 -8.61 1.06
CA ASP A 256 -12.28 -9.73 1.97
C ASP A 256 -11.51 -10.80 1.19
N THR A 257 -10.27 -11.08 1.57
CA THR A 257 -9.41 -12.02 0.85
C THR A 257 -8.70 -12.97 1.82
N TYR A 258 -8.35 -14.16 1.35
CA TYR A 258 -7.49 -15.08 2.08
C TYR A 258 -5.99 -14.88 1.76
N SER A 259 -5.62 -14.02 0.82
CA SER A 259 -4.23 -13.72 0.45
C SER A 259 -3.97 -12.20 0.54
N ASP A 260 -3.24 -11.64 -0.41
CA ASP A 260 -2.88 -10.22 -0.41
C ASP A 260 -4.07 -9.39 -0.91
N GLY A 261 -4.29 -8.21 -0.32
CA GLY A 261 -5.31 -7.29 -0.80
C GLY A 261 -4.96 -6.75 -2.19
N LEU A 262 -3.75 -6.20 -2.31
CA LEU A 262 -3.17 -5.70 -3.56
C LEU A 262 -1.76 -6.28 -3.71
N TYR A 263 -1.50 -6.97 -4.83
CA TYR A 263 -0.19 -7.52 -5.13
C TYR A 263 0.30 -7.11 -6.52
N ALA A 264 1.45 -6.43 -6.58
CA ALA A 264 2.17 -6.20 -7.82
C ALA A 264 3.59 -6.76 -7.76
N TYR A 265 4.05 -7.39 -8.84
CA TYR A 265 5.43 -7.87 -8.90
C TYR A 265 6.44 -6.73 -8.81
N ASN A 266 6.19 -5.61 -9.50
CA ASN A 266 7.06 -4.43 -9.47
C ASN A 266 6.49 -3.32 -8.61
N LYS A 267 5.45 -2.62 -9.06
CA LYS A 267 5.06 -1.32 -8.47
C LYS A 267 3.56 -1.20 -8.27
N ILE A 268 3.17 -0.62 -7.14
CA ILE A 268 1.82 -0.11 -6.89
C ILE A 268 1.88 1.41 -6.78
N THR A 269 1.04 2.10 -7.54
CA THR A 269 0.83 3.55 -7.45
C THR A 269 -0.62 3.82 -7.11
N ILE A 270 -0.88 4.56 -6.03
CA ILE A 270 -2.23 4.97 -5.62
C ILE A 270 -2.27 6.48 -5.55
N THR A 271 -3.14 7.09 -6.36
CA THR A 271 -3.33 8.54 -6.35
C THR A 271 -4.33 8.97 -5.29
N ASP A 272 -5.50 8.31 -5.22
CA ASP A 272 -6.55 8.56 -4.24
C ASP A 272 -7.54 7.36 -4.21
N GLY A 273 -8.53 7.41 -3.32
CA GLY A 273 -9.60 6.41 -3.21
C GLY A 273 -9.90 5.98 -1.77
N THR A 274 -10.85 5.06 -1.62
CA THR A 274 -11.19 4.43 -0.34
C THR A 274 -10.85 2.94 -0.39
N PHE A 275 -10.08 2.44 0.58
CA PHE A 275 -9.61 1.06 0.61
C PHE A 275 -9.98 0.42 1.96
N ASN A 276 -10.97 -0.45 1.96
CA ASN A 276 -11.31 -1.28 3.11
C ASN A 276 -10.85 -2.71 2.82
N ILE A 277 -9.72 -3.11 3.41
CA ILE A 277 -9.04 -4.37 3.08
C ILE A 277 -8.97 -5.25 4.31
N THR A 278 -9.49 -6.48 4.20
CA THR A 278 -9.31 -7.54 5.19
C THR A 278 -8.62 -8.73 4.54
N CYS A 279 -7.45 -9.10 5.06
CA CYS A 279 -6.65 -10.25 4.61
C CYS A 279 -6.65 -11.31 5.72
N ASN A 280 -7.44 -12.37 5.54
CA ASN A 280 -7.74 -13.39 6.55
C ASN A 280 -6.88 -14.66 6.42
N GLY A 281 -5.86 -14.63 5.55
CA GLY A 281 -4.98 -15.75 5.26
C GLY A 281 -4.22 -16.27 6.47
N SER A 282 -3.91 -17.57 6.48
CA SER A 282 -2.91 -18.12 7.41
C SER A 282 -1.52 -18.28 6.77
N THR A 283 -1.34 -17.70 5.58
CA THR A 283 -0.08 -17.68 4.84
C THR A 283 0.84 -16.60 5.40
N SER A 284 2.15 -16.77 5.25
CA SER A 284 3.19 -15.79 5.61
C SER A 284 3.29 -14.62 4.62
N SER A 285 2.19 -14.31 3.91
CA SER A 285 2.19 -13.20 2.96
C SER A 285 0.94 -12.36 3.05
N ALA A 286 -0.13 -12.78 3.75
CA ALA A 286 -1.47 -12.16 3.71
C ALA A 286 -1.46 -10.69 4.17
N LYS A 287 -0.94 -9.84 3.29
CA LYS A 287 -0.55 -8.45 3.44
C LYS A 287 -1.61 -7.57 2.82
N GLY A 288 -1.78 -6.36 3.34
CA GLY A 288 -2.76 -5.43 2.79
C GLY A 288 -2.38 -4.96 1.38
N ILE A 289 -1.22 -4.32 1.27
CA ILE A 289 -0.66 -3.81 0.01
C ILE A 289 0.78 -4.30 -0.12
N LYS A 290 1.11 -4.95 -1.23
CA LYS A 290 2.43 -5.56 -1.47
C LYS A 290 2.97 -5.25 -2.86
N ALA A 291 4.20 -4.76 -2.94
CA ALA A 291 4.91 -4.57 -4.20
C ALA A 291 6.38 -4.98 -4.12
N GLY A 292 6.93 -5.63 -5.15
CA GLY A 292 8.33 -6.05 -5.15
C GLY A 292 9.37 -4.93 -5.32
N THR A 293 8.98 -3.70 -5.66
CA THR A 293 9.93 -2.57 -5.81
C THR A 293 9.46 -1.26 -5.21
N LEU A 294 8.18 -0.91 -5.34
CA LEU A 294 7.69 0.37 -4.84
C LEU A 294 6.21 0.31 -4.53
N VAL A 295 5.85 0.70 -3.30
CA VAL A 295 4.51 1.19 -2.98
C VAL A 295 4.55 2.70 -2.89
N TYR A 296 3.83 3.38 -3.78
CA TYR A 296 3.70 4.83 -3.79
C TYR A 296 2.24 5.23 -3.51
N ILE A 297 2.01 5.91 -2.39
CA ILE A 297 0.71 6.42 -1.97
C ILE A 297 0.75 7.95 -2.01
N GLN A 298 -0.01 8.54 -2.94
CA GLN A 298 -0.13 10.00 -3.02
C GLN A 298 -1.13 10.55 -2.00
N ASN A 299 -2.28 9.89 -1.87
CA ASN A 299 -3.41 10.22 -1.00
C ASN A 299 -4.35 8.99 -0.87
N GLY A 300 -5.42 9.12 -0.10
CA GLY A 300 -6.50 8.12 0.02
C GLY A 300 -6.92 7.89 1.47
N GLU A 301 -8.01 7.14 1.67
CA GLU A 301 -8.42 6.62 2.98
C GLU A 301 -8.30 5.10 2.99
N PHE A 302 -7.49 4.57 3.90
CA PHE A 302 -7.17 3.16 4.01
C PHE A 302 -7.58 2.65 5.40
N THR A 303 -8.34 1.57 5.43
CA THR A 303 -8.59 0.75 6.62
C THR A 303 -8.15 -0.66 6.29
N ILE A 304 -7.01 -1.08 6.85
CA ILE A 304 -6.38 -2.37 6.53
C ILE A 304 -6.32 -3.22 7.79
N ASN A 305 -6.87 -4.43 7.70
CA ASN A 305 -6.71 -5.49 8.68
C ASN A 305 -6.05 -6.70 8.02
N SER A 306 -4.79 -6.93 8.31
CA SER A 306 -3.99 -7.99 7.68
C SER A 306 -3.41 -8.95 8.71
N VAL A 307 -3.10 -10.17 8.29
CA VAL A 307 -2.44 -11.13 9.18
C VAL A 307 -0.94 -10.88 9.24
N ASP A 308 -0.39 -10.44 8.11
CA ASP A 308 0.99 -10.04 7.89
C ASP A 308 1.01 -8.52 7.63
N ASP A 309 2.08 -7.92 7.12
CA ASP A 309 2.22 -6.46 7.01
C ASP A 309 1.04 -5.75 6.37
N ALA A 310 0.66 -4.59 6.91
CA ALA A 310 -0.43 -3.83 6.31
C ALA A 310 0.00 -3.15 4.99
N VAL A 311 1.23 -2.66 4.93
CA VAL A 311 1.86 -2.14 3.70
C VAL A 311 3.30 -2.64 3.62
N HIS A 312 3.64 -3.36 2.54
CA HIS A 312 4.94 -3.99 2.34
C HIS A 312 5.55 -3.66 0.97
N SER A 313 6.86 -3.43 0.95
CA SER A 313 7.63 -3.51 -0.28
C SER A 313 9.00 -4.15 -0.10
N ASP A 314 9.37 -5.02 -1.04
CA ASP A 314 10.71 -5.65 -1.09
C ASP A 314 11.84 -4.63 -1.41
N LEU A 315 11.51 -3.34 -1.56
CA LEU A 315 12.48 -2.26 -1.71
C LEU A 315 11.99 -0.96 -1.03
N ASP A 316 11.17 -0.15 -1.69
CA ASP A 316 10.86 1.21 -1.21
C ASP A 316 9.35 1.45 -0.97
N ILE A 317 9.03 2.27 0.02
CA ILE A 317 7.69 2.80 0.27
C ILE A 317 7.76 4.33 0.37
N MET A 318 6.85 5.01 -0.33
CA MET A 318 6.67 6.45 -0.22
C MET A 318 5.20 6.80 0.03
N ILE A 319 4.94 7.57 1.09
CA ILE A 319 3.61 8.05 1.47
C ILE A 319 3.63 9.57 1.49
N ASN A 320 2.91 10.19 0.55
CA ASN A 320 2.84 11.65 0.41
C ASN A 320 1.78 12.32 1.26
N ASP A 321 0.60 11.69 1.37
CA ASP A 321 -0.52 12.15 2.18
C ASP A 321 -1.52 10.99 2.35
N GLY A 322 -2.66 11.27 2.97
CA GLY A 322 -3.77 10.33 3.14
C GLY A 322 -4.04 9.99 4.60
N LYS A 323 -5.03 9.14 4.81
CA LYS A 323 -5.42 8.61 6.12
C LYS A 323 -5.31 7.09 6.11
N LEU A 324 -4.38 6.54 6.87
CA LEU A 324 -4.15 5.11 6.99
C LEU A 324 -4.49 4.67 8.42
N THR A 325 -5.47 3.78 8.56
CA THR A 325 -5.79 3.11 9.83
C THR A 325 -5.47 1.62 9.67
N LEU A 326 -4.41 1.16 10.34
CA LEU A 326 -3.78 -0.14 10.10
C LEU A 326 -3.89 -1.03 11.33
N SER A 327 -4.21 -2.32 11.14
CA SER A 327 -4.16 -3.36 12.16
C SER A 327 -3.56 -4.62 11.56
N THR A 328 -2.50 -5.12 12.17
CA THR A 328 -1.73 -6.25 11.67
C THR A 328 -1.17 -7.08 12.82
N ASN A 329 -0.80 -8.34 12.56
CA ASN A 329 -0.02 -9.15 13.50
C ASN A 329 1.49 -9.12 13.23
N ASP A 330 1.91 -8.60 12.08
CA ASP A 330 3.31 -8.30 11.75
C ASP A 330 3.48 -6.78 11.65
N ASP A 331 4.13 -6.23 10.63
CA ASP A 331 4.49 -4.82 10.68
C ASP A 331 3.43 -3.88 10.13
N GLY A 332 3.28 -2.72 10.76
CA GLY A 332 2.40 -1.67 10.27
C GLY A 332 2.79 -1.27 8.84
N ILE A 333 4.03 -0.86 8.65
CA ILE A 333 4.59 -0.49 7.34
C ILE A 333 6.03 -0.98 7.25
N HIS A 334 6.31 -1.87 6.30
CA HIS A 334 7.62 -2.49 6.11
C HIS A 334 8.18 -2.22 4.71
N ALA A 335 9.35 -1.58 4.64
CA ALA A 335 10.13 -1.48 3.39
C ALA A 335 11.54 -2.06 3.60
N GLU A 336 11.98 -2.99 2.75
CA GLU A 336 13.32 -3.58 2.91
C GLU A 336 14.47 -2.54 2.81
N ASN A 337 14.25 -1.42 2.11
CA ASN A 337 15.26 -0.41 1.85
C ASN A 337 14.93 0.99 2.37
N GLU A 338 13.88 1.64 1.86
CA GLU A 338 13.54 3.02 2.26
C GLU A 338 12.04 3.20 2.51
N LEU A 339 11.70 3.76 3.66
CA LEU A 339 10.37 4.24 3.99
C LEU A 339 10.42 5.76 4.13
N GLU A 340 9.74 6.47 3.22
CA GLU A 340 9.58 7.93 3.27
C GLU A 340 8.13 8.33 3.52
N ILE A 341 7.89 9.06 4.61
CA ILE A 341 6.58 9.61 4.99
C ILE A 341 6.67 11.14 4.92
N ASN A 342 6.03 11.73 3.91
CA ASN A 342 6.02 13.16 3.68
C ASN A 342 4.93 13.90 4.45
N ASN A 343 3.73 13.31 4.54
CA ASN A 343 2.59 13.83 5.29
C ASN A 343 1.55 12.73 5.53
N GLY A 344 0.36 13.10 6.02
CA GLY A 344 -0.78 12.20 6.21
C GLY A 344 -1.12 11.98 7.69
N THR A 345 -2.17 11.20 7.93
CA THR A 345 -2.55 10.68 9.24
C THR A 345 -2.40 9.17 9.22
N ILE A 346 -1.44 8.62 9.96
CA ILE A 346 -1.15 7.19 10.03
C ILE A 346 -1.42 6.72 11.45
N GLU A 347 -2.45 5.90 11.62
CA GLU A 347 -2.86 5.28 12.88
C GLU A 347 -2.61 3.77 12.78
N ILE A 348 -1.55 3.27 13.41
CA ILE A 348 -1.26 1.85 13.51
C ILE A 348 -1.79 1.37 14.87
N LEU A 349 -2.94 0.70 14.84
CA LEU A 349 -3.67 0.30 16.05
C LEU A 349 -3.02 -0.91 16.73
N THR A 350 -2.48 -1.85 15.94
CA THR A 350 -1.74 -3.02 16.41
C THR A 350 -0.71 -3.44 15.36
N SER A 351 0.47 -3.86 15.81
CA SER A 351 1.55 -4.41 14.99
C SER A 351 2.55 -5.20 15.84
N TYR A 352 3.39 -6.01 15.20
CA TYR A 352 4.65 -6.49 15.74
C TYR A 352 5.60 -5.30 15.86
N GLU A 353 6.06 -4.75 14.73
CA GLU A 353 6.74 -3.45 14.65
C GLU A 353 5.86 -2.38 13.99
N GLY A 354 5.97 -1.13 14.45
CA GLY A 354 5.17 -0.05 13.87
C GLY A 354 5.62 0.31 12.45
N LEU A 355 6.86 0.78 12.33
CA LEU A 355 7.50 1.13 11.07
C LEU A 355 8.85 0.41 10.98
N GLU A 356 9.07 -0.38 9.93
CA GLU A 356 10.35 -1.04 9.67
C GLU A 356 10.92 -0.64 8.30
N ALA A 357 12.19 -0.23 8.28
CA ALA A 357 12.98 -0.17 7.06
C ALA A 357 14.48 -0.02 7.35
N ARG A 358 15.33 -0.23 6.35
CA ARG A 358 16.76 0.15 6.45
C ARG A 358 16.95 1.65 6.62
N THR A 359 16.16 2.48 5.96
CA THR A 359 16.17 3.93 6.15
C THR A 359 14.74 4.42 6.28
N ILE A 360 14.44 5.05 7.42
CA ILE A 360 13.13 5.61 7.69
C ILE A 360 13.27 7.14 7.70
N THR A 361 12.47 7.82 6.89
CA THR A 361 12.43 9.28 6.80
C THR A 361 11.01 9.77 7.08
N ILE A 362 10.85 10.55 8.14
CA ILE A 362 9.58 11.20 8.51
C ILE A 362 9.74 12.70 8.32
N ASN A 363 9.19 13.23 7.22
CA ASN A 363 9.22 14.66 6.92
C ASN A 363 8.04 15.43 7.56
N GLY A 364 6.92 14.76 7.80
CA GLY A 364 5.68 15.40 8.26
C GLY A 364 4.61 14.41 8.73
N GLY A 365 3.37 14.87 8.80
CA GLY A 365 2.20 14.06 9.17
C GLY A 365 1.94 13.91 10.68
N HIS A 366 0.85 13.22 10.98
CA HIS A 366 0.49 12.73 12.30
C HIS A 366 0.59 11.21 12.28
N ILE A 367 1.50 10.65 13.09
CA ILE A 367 1.73 9.21 13.20
C ILE A 367 1.43 8.82 14.64
N ASP A 368 0.51 7.89 14.84
CA ASP A 368 0.16 7.30 16.14
C ASP A 368 0.22 5.78 15.99
N LEU A 369 1.22 5.15 16.63
CA LEU A 369 1.49 3.72 16.43
C LEU A 369 1.58 2.95 17.73
N THR A 370 1.02 1.74 17.74
CA THR A 370 1.14 0.76 18.81
C THR A 370 1.79 -0.51 18.28
N ALA A 371 2.92 -0.87 18.88
CA ALA A 371 3.75 -2.01 18.52
C ALA A 371 3.94 -2.95 19.72
N SER A 372 3.86 -4.25 19.46
CA SER A 372 4.10 -5.29 20.48
C SER A 372 5.58 -5.61 20.69
N ASP A 373 6.41 -5.29 19.69
CA ASP A 373 7.85 -5.15 19.81
C ASP A 373 8.23 -3.68 19.54
N ASP A 374 9.01 -3.41 18.50
CA ASP A 374 9.64 -2.11 18.29
C ASP A 374 8.69 -1.08 17.67
N GLY A 375 8.72 0.15 18.18
CA GLY A 375 7.88 1.21 17.67
C GLY A 375 8.27 1.65 16.25
N ILE A 376 9.52 2.06 16.10
CA ILE A 376 10.14 2.41 14.82
C ILE A 376 11.48 1.69 14.79
N ASN A 377 11.67 0.80 13.80
CA ASN A 377 12.84 -0.03 13.67
C ASN A 377 13.62 0.29 12.38
N ALA A 378 14.74 0.99 12.54
CA ALA A 378 15.69 1.19 11.44
C ALA A 378 16.71 0.03 11.40
N ALA A 379 16.39 -1.06 10.70
CA ALA A 379 17.14 -2.33 10.68
C ALA A 379 17.43 -2.89 9.27
N GLY A 380 17.61 -4.21 9.10
CA GLY A 380 17.75 -4.83 7.76
C GLY A 380 19.11 -4.75 7.04
N GLY A 381 20.13 -4.06 7.57
CA GLY A 381 21.44 -4.05 6.91
C GLY A 381 22.57 -3.25 7.54
N ASN A 382 23.43 -2.70 6.68
CA ASN A 382 24.47 -1.75 7.08
C ASN A 382 23.98 -0.33 6.83
N SER A 383 24.43 0.62 7.65
CA SER A 383 24.13 2.05 7.51
C SER A 383 22.66 2.39 7.73
N ASN A 384 22.00 1.70 8.67
CA ASN A 384 20.61 1.94 8.99
C ASN A 384 20.44 3.35 9.58
N TYR A 385 19.36 4.04 9.20
CA TYR A 385 19.19 5.43 9.58
C TYR A 385 17.73 5.85 9.80
N LEU A 386 17.48 6.60 10.86
CA LEU A 386 16.20 7.27 11.12
C LEU A 386 16.33 8.79 10.97
N TYR A 387 15.61 9.38 10.03
CA TYR A 387 15.46 10.83 9.88
C TYR A 387 14.08 11.27 10.35
N ILE A 388 14.04 12.24 11.26
CA ILE A 388 12.80 12.90 11.70
C ILE A 388 12.94 14.40 11.43
N ASN A 389 12.37 14.85 10.33
CA ASN A 389 12.44 16.24 9.87
C ASN A 389 11.20 17.06 10.24
N GLY A 390 10.15 16.43 10.77
CA GLY A 390 8.91 17.10 11.14
C GLY A 390 7.86 16.15 11.70
N GLY A 391 6.60 16.59 11.67
CA GLY A 391 5.45 15.78 12.08
C GLY A 391 5.20 15.69 13.60
N THR A 392 4.14 14.96 13.95
CA THR A 392 3.78 14.57 15.33
C THR A 392 3.73 13.05 15.39
N VAL A 393 4.66 12.44 16.12
CA VAL A 393 4.86 10.99 16.19
C VAL A 393 4.65 10.50 17.61
N PHE A 394 3.66 9.66 17.82
CA PHE A 394 3.36 9.00 19.09
C PHE A 394 3.67 7.51 18.95
N VAL A 395 4.51 7.01 19.84
CA VAL A 395 5.00 5.63 19.81
C VAL A 395 4.62 4.93 21.10
N TYR A 396 3.83 3.87 21.01
CA TYR A 396 3.48 3.00 22.12
C TYR A 396 4.11 1.63 21.88
N ALA A 397 5.30 1.41 22.43
CA ALA A 397 6.10 0.21 22.17
C ALA A 397 6.28 -0.63 23.44
N TYR A 398 6.22 -1.95 23.28
CA TYR A 398 6.59 -2.91 24.32
C TYR A 398 8.00 -3.49 24.12
N GLY A 399 8.50 -3.44 22.90
CA GLY A 399 9.91 -3.49 22.49
C GLY A 399 10.62 -2.16 22.68
N ASP A 400 11.67 -1.92 21.91
CA ASP A 400 12.35 -0.65 21.83
C ASP A 400 11.44 0.44 21.23
N GLY A 401 11.56 1.66 21.76
CA GLY A 401 10.72 2.76 21.30
C GLY A 401 11.09 3.24 19.90
N LEU A 402 12.30 3.78 19.79
CA LEU A 402 12.97 4.03 18.52
C LEU A 402 14.20 3.13 18.51
N ASP A 403 14.17 2.03 17.74
CA ASP A 403 15.34 1.19 17.50
C ASP A 403 16.05 1.65 16.23
N MET A 404 17.35 1.88 16.36
CA MET A 404 18.23 2.18 15.26
C MET A 404 19.44 1.28 15.38
N ASN A 405 19.46 0.21 14.61
CA ASN A 405 20.65 -0.63 14.38
C ASN A 405 21.77 0.11 13.58
N GLY A 406 21.75 1.44 13.62
CA GLY A 406 22.67 2.38 13.00
C GLY A 406 22.60 3.74 13.71
N SER A 407 22.13 4.79 13.04
CA SER A 407 22.12 6.16 13.59
C SER A 407 20.80 6.86 13.31
N GLY A 408 20.60 8.04 13.87
CA GLY A 408 19.45 8.86 13.53
C GLY A 408 19.70 10.34 13.72
N GLU A 409 18.82 11.15 13.13
CA GLU A 409 18.80 12.59 13.29
C GLU A 409 17.38 13.12 13.32
N MET A 410 17.08 13.91 14.34
CA MET A 410 15.84 14.67 14.47
C MET A 410 16.14 16.16 14.30
N THR A 411 15.51 16.83 13.34
CA THR A 411 15.73 18.26 13.05
C THR A 411 14.51 19.14 13.38
N ALA A 412 13.30 18.57 13.43
CA ALA A 412 12.09 19.22 13.91
C ALA A 412 11.04 18.18 14.34
N GLY A 413 9.79 18.61 14.54
CA GLY A 413 8.67 17.74 14.92
C GLY A 413 8.49 17.57 16.43
N THR A 414 7.50 16.76 16.79
CA THR A 414 7.25 16.32 18.17
C THR A 414 7.20 14.79 18.20
N VAL A 415 8.07 14.17 19.01
CA VAL A 415 8.17 12.71 19.14
C VAL A 415 7.97 12.35 20.61
N LEU A 416 6.92 11.58 20.87
CA LEU A 416 6.55 11.12 22.21
C LEU A 416 6.60 9.60 22.24
N VAL A 417 7.49 9.05 23.06
CA VAL A 417 7.67 7.61 23.18
C VAL A 417 7.18 7.14 24.54
N HIS A 418 6.16 6.29 24.51
CA HIS A 418 5.68 5.46 25.60
C HIS A 418 6.36 4.10 25.49
N GLY A 419 7.63 4.07 25.89
CA GLY A 419 8.52 2.94 25.68
C GLY A 419 8.30 1.77 26.64
N PRO A 420 9.25 0.81 26.62
CA PRO A 420 9.09 -0.49 27.24
C PRO A 420 9.10 -0.43 28.77
N THR A 421 8.45 -1.42 29.38
CA THR A 421 8.54 -1.66 30.82
C THR A 421 9.65 -2.65 31.20
N ASN A 422 10.12 -3.44 30.23
CA ASN A 422 11.21 -4.40 30.40
C ASN A 422 12.58 -3.71 30.37
N SER A 423 13.49 -4.13 31.24
CA SER A 423 14.86 -3.56 31.32
C SER A 423 15.83 -4.05 30.25
N GLY A 424 15.39 -4.98 29.38
CA GLY A 424 16.16 -5.43 28.22
C GLY A 424 16.08 -4.49 27.03
N ASN A 425 15.12 -3.55 27.04
CA ASN A 425 14.79 -2.64 25.95
C ASN A 425 14.79 -1.18 26.48
N GLY A 426 15.04 -0.21 25.61
CA GLY A 426 15.07 1.22 25.82
C GLY A 426 13.93 1.96 25.12
N ALA A 427 13.57 3.14 25.62
CA ALA A 427 12.68 4.04 24.88
C ALA A 427 13.39 4.67 23.66
N LEU A 428 14.71 4.69 23.69
CA LEU A 428 15.61 4.98 22.59
C LEU A 428 16.66 3.87 22.63
N ASP A 429 16.92 3.22 21.50
CA ASP A 429 18.05 2.31 21.32
C ASP A 429 18.75 2.67 20.01
N TYR A 430 20.07 2.83 20.06
CA TYR A 430 20.84 3.08 18.85
C TYR A 430 22.29 2.64 18.96
N ASP A 431 22.79 2.04 17.88
CA ASP A 431 24.13 1.46 17.84
C ASP A 431 25.24 2.52 17.58
N GLY A 432 24.88 3.59 16.88
CA GLY A 432 25.75 4.66 16.41
C GLY A 432 25.54 5.99 17.14
N SER A 433 24.85 6.95 16.51
CA SER A 433 24.49 8.21 17.16
C SER A 433 23.09 8.65 16.80
N PHE A 434 22.32 9.07 17.80
CA PHE A 434 21.05 9.78 17.59
C PHE A 434 21.20 11.26 17.88
N LYS A 435 21.23 12.11 16.84
CA LYS A 435 21.38 13.56 16.98
C LYS A 435 20.02 14.23 17.06
N VAL A 436 19.80 15.06 18.07
CA VAL A 436 18.60 15.89 18.18
C VAL A 436 19.01 17.35 18.02
N ASN A 437 18.64 17.93 16.88
CA ASN A 437 19.00 19.26 16.43
C ASN A 437 17.82 20.23 16.36
N GLY A 438 16.61 19.76 16.64
CA GLY A 438 15.42 20.58 16.79
C GLY A 438 14.19 19.73 17.11
N GLY A 439 13.07 20.42 17.37
CA GLY A 439 11.81 19.78 17.78
C GLY A 439 11.75 19.44 19.27
N LEU A 440 10.74 18.66 19.65
CA LEU A 440 10.50 18.17 21.01
C LEU A 440 10.57 16.64 21.01
N LEU A 441 11.49 16.09 21.80
CA LEU A 441 11.57 14.64 22.06
C LEU A 441 11.27 14.39 23.53
N ILE A 442 10.33 13.50 23.84
CA ILE A 442 10.13 12.95 25.18
C ILE A 442 9.99 11.44 25.07
N ALA A 443 10.93 10.70 25.63
CA ALA A 443 10.93 9.24 25.61
C ALA A 443 10.96 8.70 27.04
N ALA A 444 9.86 8.07 27.47
CA ALA A 444 9.74 7.47 28.79
C ALA A 444 9.76 5.95 28.68
N GLY A 445 10.48 5.27 29.56
CA GLY A 445 10.54 3.80 29.55
C GLY A 445 11.26 3.23 30.77
N SER A 446 11.76 2.01 30.64
CA SER A 446 12.58 1.36 31.66
C SER A 446 13.91 2.11 31.86
N SER A 447 14.56 1.97 33.03
CA SER A 447 15.91 2.54 33.28
C SER A 447 17.04 1.55 33.02
N GLY A 448 16.76 0.35 32.50
CA GLY A 448 17.76 -0.70 32.29
C GLY A 448 18.68 -0.39 31.12
N MET A 449 18.10 -0.13 29.96
CA MET A 449 18.77 0.25 28.70
C MET A 449 18.46 1.70 28.34
N ALA A 450 18.26 2.57 29.34
CA ALA A 450 17.86 3.95 29.08
C ALA A 450 19.00 4.76 28.44
N GLU A 451 18.75 5.20 27.21
CA GLU A 451 19.65 6.06 26.46
C GLU A 451 19.13 7.51 26.37
N ALA A 452 20.03 8.44 26.10
CA ALA A 452 19.72 9.82 25.77
C ALA A 452 20.13 10.09 24.32
N PRO A 453 19.69 11.21 23.70
CA PRO A 453 20.34 11.71 22.50
C PRO A 453 21.86 11.81 22.65
N SER A 454 22.57 11.71 21.53
CA SER A 454 24.02 11.77 21.49
C SER A 454 24.56 13.17 21.81
N THR A 455 25.76 13.24 22.38
CA THR A 455 26.43 14.52 22.72
C THR A 455 26.81 15.38 21.51
N SER A 456 26.77 14.82 20.30
CA SER A 456 26.92 15.50 19.02
C SER A 456 25.69 16.31 18.60
N SER A 457 24.59 16.22 19.36
CA SER A 457 23.40 17.05 19.23
C SER A 457 23.71 18.54 19.44
N SER A 458 22.95 19.41 18.77
CA SER A 458 23.00 20.85 18.99
C SER A 458 21.94 21.33 19.99
N GLN A 459 20.85 20.57 20.17
CA GLN A 459 19.81 20.84 21.16
C GLN A 459 20.18 20.20 22.51
N TYR A 460 19.83 20.89 23.60
CA TYR A 460 20.08 20.36 24.94
C TYR A 460 19.08 19.25 25.28
N ALA A 461 19.55 18.24 26.00
CA ALA A 461 18.73 17.14 26.49
C ALA A 461 19.07 16.77 27.93
N ALA A 462 18.12 16.13 28.60
CA ALA A 462 18.29 15.54 29.91
C ALA A 462 17.85 14.06 29.87
N LEU A 463 18.63 13.19 30.52
CA LEU A 463 18.22 11.82 30.82
C LEU A 463 18.01 11.70 32.33
N ILE A 464 16.76 11.50 32.72
CA ILE A 464 16.34 11.35 34.10
C ILE A 464 16.13 9.86 34.39
N ASN A 465 16.94 9.28 35.26
CA ASN A 465 16.77 7.93 35.78
C ASN A 465 16.26 8.00 37.23
N PHE A 466 15.00 7.64 37.44
CA PHE A 466 14.38 7.66 38.75
C PHE A 466 14.86 6.49 39.62
N THR A 467 14.89 6.72 40.93
CA THR A 467 15.28 5.69 41.92
C THR A 467 14.28 4.53 42.02
N SER A 468 13.06 4.73 41.53
CA SER A 468 11.98 3.75 41.51
C SER A 468 11.06 4.03 40.31
N SER A 469 10.41 2.99 39.79
CA SER A 469 9.40 3.11 38.75
C SER A 469 8.14 3.86 39.20
N TYR A 470 7.54 4.62 38.30
CA TYR A 470 6.21 5.22 38.45
C TYR A 470 5.19 4.43 37.63
N SER A 471 3.98 4.24 38.17
CA SER A 471 2.89 3.59 37.43
C SER A 471 2.52 4.38 36.18
N ALA A 472 2.02 3.67 35.17
CA ALA A 472 1.37 4.26 34.00
C ALA A 472 0.43 5.41 34.38
N ASN A 473 0.35 6.43 33.53
CA ASN A 473 -0.42 7.66 33.68
C ASN A 473 0.02 8.59 34.82
N THR A 474 1.11 8.30 35.52
CA THR A 474 1.70 9.27 36.46
C THR A 474 2.39 10.38 35.69
N LEU A 475 1.91 11.62 35.80
CA LEU A 475 2.51 12.75 35.09
C LEU A 475 3.99 12.92 35.42
N PHE A 476 4.79 13.11 34.38
CA PHE A 476 6.12 13.72 34.42
C PHE A 476 5.95 15.19 34.06
N HIS A 477 6.47 16.08 34.90
CA HIS A 477 6.43 17.51 34.66
C HIS A 477 7.82 18.13 34.82
N LEU A 478 8.18 19.01 33.89
CA LEU A 478 9.42 19.76 33.89
C LEU A 478 9.10 21.25 33.73
N GLU A 479 9.60 22.07 34.65
CA GLU A 479 9.47 23.52 34.61
C GLU A 479 10.82 24.23 34.84
N ASP A 480 10.92 25.47 34.37
CA ASP A 480 12.03 26.35 34.68
C ASP A 480 11.90 27.01 36.07
N ASN A 481 12.95 27.69 36.53
CA ASN A 481 12.93 28.43 37.81
C ASN A 481 11.88 29.55 37.92
N SER A 482 11.23 29.94 36.82
CA SER A 482 10.16 30.94 36.81
C SER A 482 8.77 30.30 36.87
N GLY A 483 8.68 28.96 36.90
CA GLY A 483 7.43 28.20 36.84
C GLY A 483 6.88 28.05 35.41
N ASN A 484 7.67 28.36 34.37
CA ASN A 484 7.24 28.10 33.00
C ASN A 484 7.37 26.61 32.70
N THR A 485 6.30 26.00 32.22
CA THR A 485 6.29 24.59 31.81
C THR A 485 7.17 24.38 30.58
N ILE A 486 8.10 23.44 30.67
CA ILE A 486 8.86 22.90 29.54
C ILE A 486 8.10 21.72 28.94
N ALA A 487 7.62 20.81 29.79
CA ALA A 487 6.80 19.67 29.38
C ALA A 487 5.91 19.19 30.52
N THR A 488 4.68 18.78 30.18
CA THR A 488 3.81 17.98 31.06
C THR A 488 3.38 16.74 30.30
N PHE A 489 4.03 15.62 30.56
CA PHE A 489 3.85 14.37 29.83
C PHE A 489 3.22 13.30 30.71
N LYS A 490 2.31 12.51 30.15
CA LYS A 490 1.60 11.41 30.79
C LYS A 490 1.99 10.10 30.10
N PRO A 491 3.07 9.43 30.53
CA PRO A 491 3.44 8.14 29.96
C PRO A 491 2.29 7.13 30.07
N ALA A 492 1.91 6.51 28.95
CA ALA A 492 0.88 5.47 28.91
C ALA A 492 1.35 4.16 29.54
N HIS A 493 2.67 3.90 29.55
CA HIS A 493 3.29 2.76 30.20
C HIS A 493 3.91 3.13 31.56
N GLN A 494 4.20 2.12 32.39
CA GLN A 494 5.06 2.30 33.55
C GLN A 494 6.44 2.79 33.09
N TYR A 495 7.04 3.72 33.82
CA TYR A 495 8.35 4.28 33.45
C TYR A 495 9.25 4.44 34.67
N GLN A 496 10.55 4.37 34.44
CA GLN A 496 11.60 4.65 35.40
C GLN A 496 12.68 5.58 34.82
N SER A 497 12.67 5.80 33.50
CA SER A 497 13.50 6.79 32.84
C SER A 497 12.64 7.76 32.02
N VAL A 498 13.14 8.98 31.83
CA VAL A 498 12.67 9.94 30.83
C VAL A 498 13.88 10.59 30.18
N ALA A 499 14.04 10.40 28.87
CA ALA A 499 14.89 11.23 28.04
C ALA A 499 14.06 12.37 27.46
N ILE A 500 14.53 13.61 27.59
CA ILE A 500 13.84 14.79 27.06
C ILE A 500 14.83 15.72 26.36
N SER A 501 14.50 16.14 25.14
CA SER A 501 15.15 17.25 24.45
C SER A 501 14.09 18.25 24.00
N SER A 502 14.34 19.54 24.22
CA SER A 502 13.36 20.60 23.95
C SER A 502 14.09 21.90 23.58
N PRO A 503 13.52 22.75 22.71
CA PRO A 503 14.13 24.03 22.34
C PRO A 503 14.18 25.00 23.54
N ASP A 504 13.40 24.72 24.58
CA ASP A 504 13.33 25.56 25.79
C ASP A 504 14.37 25.16 26.85
N LEU A 505 15.15 24.10 26.60
CA LEU A 505 16.32 23.75 27.41
C LEU A 505 17.53 24.60 27.01
N SER A 506 18.26 25.10 28.01
CA SER A 506 19.37 26.03 27.80
C SER A 506 20.50 25.83 28.81
N SER A 507 21.75 25.92 28.35
CA SER A 507 22.93 25.82 29.22
C SER A 507 22.93 26.85 30.35
N GLY A 508 23.31 26.40 31.55
CA GLY A 508 23.39 27.21 32.76
C GLY A 508 22.04 27.54 33.39
N LYS A 509 20.91 27.07 32.83
CA LYS A 509 19.58 27.19 33.43
C LYS A 509 19.28 25.99 34.32
N THR A 510 18.51 26.24 35.37
CA THR A 510 18.02 25.22 36.31
C THR A 510 16.55 24.95 36.03
N TYR A 511 16.20 23.67 36.13
CA TYR A 511 14.87 23.14 35.92
C TYR A 511 14.49 22.21 37.08
N SER A 512 13.21 22.12 37.40
CA SER A 512 12.67 21.26 38.45
C SER A 512 11.78 20.17 37.87
N ILE A 513 12.01 18.94 38.33
CA ILE A 513 11.24 17.75 37.92
C ILE A 513 10.17 17.49 38.97
N TYR A 514 8.93 17.30 38.53
CA TYR A 514 7.81 16.89 39.35
C TYR A 514 7.18 15.61 38.81
N THR A 515 6.62 14.82 39.73
CA THR A 515 5.89 13.58 39.41
C THR A 515 4.51 13.58 40.03
N GLY A 516 3.51 13.08 39.29
CA GLY A 516 2.09 13.16 39.67
C GLY A 516 1.52 14.57 39.52
N GLY A 517 0.53 14.92 40.34
CA GLY A 517 -0.24 16.18 40.18
C GLY A 517 -1.34 16.05 39.13
N SER A 518 -1.76 17.17 38.56
CA SER A 518 -2.77 17.20 37.48
C SER A 518 -2.52 18.37 36.52
N SER A 519 -3.05 18.30 35.30
CA SER A 519 -3.01 19.39 34.32
C SER A 519 -4.40 19.69 33.79
N THR A 520 -4.68 20.97 33.54
CA THR A 520 -5.91 21.43 32.86
C THR A 520 -5.74 21.54 31.33
N GLY A 521 -4.54 21.24 30.81
CA GLY A 521 -4.24 21.36 29.39
C GLY A 521 -4.99 20.37 28.51
N THR A 522 -4.96 20.61 27.21
CA THR A 522 -5.41 19.65 26.19
C THR A 522 -4.33 18.60 26.00
N GLU A 523 -4.72 17.33 26.11
CA GLU A 523 -3.82 16.19 25.97
C GLU A 523 -3.85 15.61 24.56
N SER A 524 -2.68 15.31 24.02
CA SER A 524 -2.49 14.61 22.76
C SER A 524 -1.19 13.78 22.86
N GLY A 525 -1.28 12.47 22.62
CA GLY A 525 -0.14 11.55 22.76
C GLY A 525 0.50 11.55 24.15
N GLY A 526 -0.28 11.83 25.19
CA GLY A 526 0.20 12.01 26.57
C GLY A 526 0.77 13.39 26.90
N LEU A 527 1.04 14.27 25.92
CA LEU A 527 1.53 15.63 26.17
C LEU A 527 0.37 16.60 26.43
N TYR A 528 0.42 17.32 27.55
CA TYR A 528 -0.52 18.38 27.87
C TYR A 528 0.00 19.74 27.40
N THR A 529 -0.82 20.46 26.64
CA THR A 529 -0.53 21.83 26.17
C THR A 529 -1.64 22.81 26.57
N ASN A 530 -1.34 24.11 26.56
CA ASN A 530 -2.32 25.19 26.80
C ASN A 530 -3.09 25.10 28.14
N GLY A 531 -2.44 24.67 29.22
CA GLY A 531 -3.07 24.59 30.54
C GLY A 531 -2.10 24.82 31.68
N GLU A 532 -2.64 24.76 32.90
CA GLU A 532 -1.92 24.98 34.15
C GLU A 532 -1.63 23.62 34.81
N TYR A 533 -0.38 23.43 35.22
CA TYR A 533 0.01 22.29 36.04
C TYR A 533 -0.29 22.57 37.52
N THR A 534 -1.00 21.65 38.17
CA THR A 534 -1.12 21.61 39.63
C THR A 534 -0.02 20.69 40.17
N PRO A 535 0.96 21.22 40.93
CA PRO A 535 2.14 20.46 41.31
C PRO A 535 1.85 19.16 42.06
N GLY A 536 2.52 18.11 41.62
CA GLY A 536 2.68 16.86 42.33
C GLY A 536 3.85 16.91 43.31
N THR A 537 4.60 15.81 43.39
CA THR A 537 5.80 15.72 44.23
C THR A 537 7.02 16.18 43.45
N GLU A 538 7.73 17.18 43.97
CA GLU A 538 9.04 17.56 43.44
C GLU A 538 10.02 16.39 43.64
N TYR A 539 10.65 15.94 42.56
CA TYR A 539 11.68 14.92 42.59
C TYR A 539 13.04 15.54 42.90
N GLN A 540 13.49 16.46 42.04
CA GLN A 540 14.77 17.14 42.15
C GLN A 540 14.86 18.30 41.14
N SER A 541 15.65 19.34 41.46
CA SER A 541 16.13 20.33 40.48
C SER A 541 17.52 20.01 39.94
N PHE A 542 17.79 20.35 38.68
CA PHE A 542 19.08 20.16 38.02
C PHE A 542 19.42 21.34 37.10
N THR A 543 20.71 21.51 36.80
CA THR A 543 21.20 22.55 35.88
C THR A 543 21.75 21.90 34.62
N ILE A 544 21.34 22.39 33.44
CA ILE A 544 21.93 21.96 32.17
C ILE A 544 23.37 22.43 32.10
N SER A 545 24.32 21.49 32.10
CA SER A 545 25.77 21.79 32.16
C SER A 545 26.57 21.36 30.92
N SER A 546 25.97 20.50 30.10
CA SER A 546 26.48 20.01 28.82
C SER A 546 25.31 19.74 27.87
N THR A 547 25.58 19.43 26.61
CA THR A 547 24.54 19.04 25.62
C THR A 547 23.59 18.01 26.20
N ILE A 548 24.13 16.98 26.86
CA ILE A 548 23.36 15.97 27.59
C ILE A 548 23.62 16.13 29.08
N THR A 549 22.57 16.22 29.88
CA THR A 549 22.67 16.26 31.35
C THR A 549 21.99 15.01 31.93
N SER A 550 22.72 14.18 32.66
CA SER A 550 22.18 12.97 33.29
C SER A 550 21.82 13.21 34.76
N ILE A 551 20.64 12.74 35.16
CA ILE A 551 20.10 12.84 36.52
C ILE A 551 19.81 11.43 37.03
N GLY A 552 20.27 11.14 38.26
CA GLY A 552 20.15 9.82 38.85
C GLY A 552 21.16 8.80 38.30
N SER A 553 20.95 7.53 38.63
CA SER A 553 21.80 6.41 38.22
C SER A 553 20.99 5.35 37.50
N GLN A 554 21.53 4.82 36.41
CA GLN A 554 20.97 3.66 35.71
C GLN A 554 20.95 2.44 36.64
N SER A 555 19.84 1.70 36.68
CA SER A 555 19.68 0.57 37.59
C SER A 555 20.15 -0.74 36.94
N GLY A 556 21.45 -1.03 37.03
CA GLY A 556 22.02 -2.36 36.75
C GLY A 556 22.29 -2.66 35.27
N GLY A 557 23.49 -3.18 34.99
CA GLY A 557 23.94 -3.63 33.67
C GLY A 557 24.60 -2.52 32.86
N GLY A 558 25.90 -2.65 32.55
CA GLY A 558 26.55 -1.77 31.59
C GLY A 558 25.95 -1.95 30.18
N PRO A 559 26.32 -1.07 29.22
CA PRO A 559 25.73 -1.06 27.87
C PRO A 559 25.67 -2.48 27.33
N GLY A 560 24.45 -2.91 26.97
CA GLY A 560 24.17 -4.22 26.42
C GLY A 560 25.13 -4.51 25.27
N GLY A 561 25.83 -5.63 25.34
CA GLY A 561 26.71 -6.03 24.25
C GLY A 561 25.87 -6.29 23.02
N ARG A 562 26.11 -5.51 21.95
CA ARG A 562 25.80 -5.77 20.54
C ARG A 562 25.17 -7.14 20.30
N ARG A 563 23.84 -7.19 20.24
CA ARG A 563 23.16 -8.30 19.58
C ARG A 563 23.03 -7.92 18.12
N SER A 564 23.87 -8.53 17.29
CA SER A 564 23.54 -8.69 15.88
C SER A 564 22.30 -9.59 15.82
N VAL A 565 21.13 -9.00 15.56
CA VAL A 565 19.97 -9.78 15.13
C VAL A 565 20.26 -10.17 13.68
N SER A 566 20.33 -11.47 13.40
CA SER A 566 20.40 -12.00 12.04
C SER A 566 18.99 -12.00 11.46
N SER A 567 18.86 -11.47 10.25
CA SER A 567 17.67 -11.38 9.39
C SER A 567 17.13 -12.75 8.93
N GLU A 568 17.03 -13.74 9.82
CA GLU A 568 16.52 -15.07 9.50
C GLU A 568 15.75 -15.66 10.69
N GLU A 569 14.55 -15.18 10.96
CA GLU A 569 13.41 -16.05 11.30
C GLU A 569 12.17 -15.49 10.58
N LEU A 570 11.84 -16.19 9.49
CA LEU A 570 10.81 -15.94 8.45
C LEU A 570 9.39 -15.69 8.94
#